data_AF-A0A1V4XAG2-F1
#
_entry.id   AF-A0A1V4XAG2-F1
#
_cell.length_a   1.000
_cell.length_b   1.000
_cell.length_c   1.000
_cell.angle_alpha   90.00
_cell.angle_beta   90.00
_cell.angle_gamma   90.00
#
_symmetry.space_group_name_H-M   'P 1'
#
loop_
_entity.id
_entity.type
_entity.pdbx_description
1 polymer ?
#
loop_
_entity_poly.entity_id
_entity_poly.type
_entity_poly.pdbx_seq_one_letter_code
_entity_poly.pdbx_strand_id
1 'polypeptide(L)'
;MTAQYAAAERIQEISLDRVVLYPHLQGILGEKYCSANRIIVLQDTPSEIRVAMPERSLPCVDEIRKILPRSKSIAPCLADEIDIEWVFMRGYDLYNLNHSH
;
A
#
# COMPACT_ATOMS: atom_id res chain seq x y z
N MET A 1 28.25 -0.74 1.07
CA MET A 1 27.61 -0.82 -0.26
C MET A 1 26.13 -0.52 -0.04
N THR A 2 25.78 0.76 -0.03
CA THR A 2 25.19 1.55 -1.15
C THR A 2 23.67 1.41 -1.21
N ALA A 3 23.00 2.30 -0.49
CA ALA A 3 21.82 3.00 -0.99
C ALA A 3 21.67 4.29 -0.16
N GLN A 4 22.17 5.38 -0.73
CA GLN A 4 21.78 6.72 -0.32
C GLN A 4 20.27 6.83 -0.50
N TYR A 5 19.50 6.69 0.57
CA TYR A 5 18.14 7.23 0.65
C TYR A 5 18.27 8.75 0.83
N ALA A 6 18.88 9.41 -0.15
CA ALA A 6 19.07 10.86 -0.19
C ALA A 6 17.84 11.50 -0.85
N ALA A 7 16.70 11.35 -0.19
CA ALA A 7 15.57 12.27 -0.26
C ALA A 7 14.82 12.09 1.05
N ALA A 8 14.94 13.06 1.94
CA ALA A 8 14.27 13.09 3.23
C ALA A 8 12.76 13.35 3.08
N GLU A 9 12.06 12.53 2.28
CA GLU A 9 10.65 12.29 2.51
C GLU A 9 10.60 11.45 3.79
N ARG A 10 10.23 12.09 4.90
CA ARG A 10 10.00 11.39 6.17
C ARG A 10 8.95 10.34 5.90
N ILE A 11 9.37 9.10 5.68
CA ILE A 11 8.48 7.97 5.58
C ILE A 11 7.75 7.92 6.92
N GLN A 12 6.44 8.19 6.88
CA GLN A 12 5.65 8.32 8.11
C GLN A 12 5.22 6.94 8.56
N GLU A 13 5.46 6.64 9.82
CA GLU A 13 4.81 5.50 10.47
C GLU A 13 3.34 5.85 10.72
N ILE A 14 2.45 4.95 10.33
CA ILE A 14 1.01 5.09 10.47
C ILE A 14 0.43 3.84 11.14
N SER A 15 -0.61 4.03 11.94
CA SER A 15 -1.44 2.92 12.40
C SER A 15 -2.54 2.63 11.39
N LEU A 16 -2.86 1.35 11.22
CA LEU A 16 -3.91 0.91 10.29
C LEU A 16 -5.21 0.50 11.01
N ASP A 17 -5.39 0.84 12.29
CA ASP A 17 -6.52 0.38 13.12
C ASP A 17 -7.91 0.64 12.49
N ARG A 18 -8.04 1.77 11.79
CA ARG A 18 -9.25 2.31 11.14
C ARG A 18 -9.15 2.31 9.62
N VAL A 19 -8.11 1.72 9.05
CA VAL A 19 -7.95 1.64 7.60
C VAL A 19 -8.84 0.52 7.07
N VAL A 20 -9.63 0.86 6.06
CA VAL A 20 -10.48 -0.09 5.34
C VAL A 20 -9.83 -0.36 3.98
N LEU A 21 -9.78 -1.64 3.60
CA LEU A 21 -9.22 -2.04 2.31
C LEU A 21 -10.24 -1.84 1.19
N TYR A 22 -9.88 -0.98 0.23
CA TYR A 22 -10.70 -0.70 -0.95
C TYR A 22 -10.11 -1.38 -2.20
N PRO A 23 -10.78 -2.38 -2.80
CA PRO A 23 -10.28 -3.16 -3.94
C PRO A 23 -10.04 -2.30 -5.17
N HIS A 24 -10.95 -1.33 -5.42
CA HIS A 24 -10.78 -0.39 -6.52
C HIS A 24 -9.50 0.45 -6.39
N LEU A 25 -9.04 0.73 -5.16
CA LEU A 25 -7.75 1.38 -4.94
C LEU A 25 -6.58 0.39 -5.09
N GLN A 26 -6.72 -0.85 -4.61
CA GLN A 26 -5.67 -1.86 -4.79
C GLN A 26 -5.46 -2.23 -6.27
N GLY A 27 -6.52 -2.15 -7.08
CA GLY A 27 -6.48 -2.39 -8.52
C GLY A 27 -5.55 -1.45 -9.29
N ILE A 28 -5.19 -0.29 -8.73
CA ILE A 28 -4.25 0.67 -9.34
C ILE A 28 -2.85 0.05 -9.50
N LEU A 29 -2.41 -0.70 -8.48
CA LEU A 29 -1.13 -1.42 -8.50
C LEU A 29 -1.30 -2.89 -8.90
N GLY A 30 -2.54 -3.38 -8.83
CA GLY A 30 -2.92 -4.77 -9.01
C GLY A 30 -3.10 -5.47 -7.66
N GLU A 31 -4.30 -5.97 -7.41
CA GLU A 31 -4.68 -6.59 -6.13
C GLU A 31 -3.72 -7.71 -5.71
N LYS A 32 -3.29 -8.55 -6.67
CA LYS A 32 -2.32 -9.63 -6.43
C LYS A 32 -0.95 -9.09 -6.01
N TYR A 33 -0.51 -7.98 -6.60
CA TYR A 33 0.77 -7.37 -6.26
C TYR A 33 0.71 -6.74 -4.86
N CYS A 34 -0.39 -6.05 -4.55
CA CYS A 34 -0.65 -5.51 -3.21
C CYS A 34 -0.63 -6.61 -2.15
N SER A 35 -1.39 -7.70 -2.37
CA SER A 35 -1.44 -8.81 -1.42
C SER A 35 -0.10 -9.55 -1.28
N ALA A 36 0.64 -9.76 -2.37
CA ALA A 36 1.91 -10.49 -2.34
C ALA A 36 3.03 -9.70 -1.62
N ASN A 37 3.07 -8.38 -1.80
CA ASN A 37 4.11 -7.53 -1.23
C ASN A 37 3.68 -6.86 0.08
N ARG A 38 2.48 -7.17 0.58
CA ARG A 38 1.85 -6.55 1.76
C ARG A 38 1.80 -5.02 1.65
N ILE A 39 1.28 -4.53 0.53
CA ILE A 39 1.11 -3.11 0.23
C ILE A 39 -0.39 -2.79 0.25
N ILE A 40 -0.77 -1.73 0.96
CA ILE A 40 -2.14 -1.23 1.00
C ILE A 40 -2.16 0.17 0.39
N VAL A 41 -2.88 0.34 -0.70
CA VAL A 41 -3.18 1.68 -1.23
C VAL A 41 -4.21 2.35 -0.33
N LEU A 42 -3.80 3.44 0.33
CA LEU A 42 -4.65 4.22 1.24
C LEU A 42 -5.47 5.27 0.50
N GLN A 43 -4.82 5.91 -0.48
CA GLN A 43 -5.40 7.01 -1.20
C GLN A 43 -4.83 7.07 -2.61
N ASP A 44 -5.71 7.41 -3.54
CA ASP A 44 -5.33 7.76 -4.90
C ASP A 44 -5.81 9.17 -5.25
N THR A 45 -4.89 10.02 -5.71
CA THR A 45 -5.17 11.34 -6.26
C THR A 45 -4.47 11.49 -7.62
N PRO A 46 -4.87 12.44 -8.48
CA PRO A 46 -4.22 12.64 -9.78
C PRO A 46 -2.71 12.95 -9.69
N SER A 47 -2.28 13.55 -8.58
CA SER A 47 -0.89 13.97 -8.36
C SER A 47 -0.10 13.08 -7.41
N GLU A 48 -0.74 12.28 -6.56
CA GLU A 48 -0.08 11.48 -5.51
C GLU A 48 -0.86 10.17 -5.26
N ILE A 49 -0.14 9.06 -5.10
CA ILE A 49 -0.67 7.84 -4.47
C ILE A 49 -0.05 7.67 -3.09
N ARG A 50 -0.87 7.34 -2.09
CA ARG A 50 -0.39 7.03 -0.74
C ARG A 50 -0.52 5.55 -0.45
N VAL A 51 0.59 4.95 -0.01
CA VAL A 51 0.69 3.50 0.16
C VAL A 51 1.26 3.17 1.54
N ALA A 52 0.61 2.26 2.25
CA ALA A 52 1.11 1.68 3.50
C ALA A 52 1.81 0.35 3.20
N MET A 53 2.99 0.14 3.78
CA MET A 53 3.75 -1.09 3.61
C MET A 53 4.69 -1.33 4.80
N PRO A 54 5.16 -2.56 5.04
CA PRO A 54 6.17 -2.81 6.04
C PRO A 54 7.54 -2.36 5.53
N GLU A 55 8.50 -2.14 6.43
CA GLU A 55 9.84 -1.64 6.08
C GLU A 55 10.56 -2.50 5.04
N ARG A 56 10.43 -3.83 5.15
CA ARG A 56 11.01 -4.77 4.18
C ARG A 56 10.47 -4.63 2.76
N SER A 57 9.31 -4.00 2.58
CA SER A 57 8.65 -3.79 1.28
C SER A 57 8.96 -2.41 0.69
N LEU A 58 9.74 -1.56 1.37
CA LEU A 58 10.21 -0.28 0.82
C LEU A 58 10.87 -0.41 -0.57
N PRO A 59 11.67 -1.45 -0.87
CA PRO A 59 12.23 -1.63 -2.21
C PRO A 59 11.15 -1.81 -3.30
N CYS A 60 9.91 -2.18 -2.95
CA CYS A 60 8.81 -2.27 -3.92
C CYS A 60 8.37 -0.90 -4.45
N VAL A 61 8.69 0.20 -3.76
CA VAL A 61 8.33 1.56 -4.20
C VAL A 61 8.92 1.87 -5.58
N ASP A 62 10.14 1.41 -5.86
CA ASP A 62 10.79 1.61 -7.16
C ASP A 62 10.07 0.87 -8.29
N GLU A 63 9.49 -0.30 -7.99
CA GLU A 63 8.68 -1.05 -8.96
C GLU A 63 7.32 -0.37 -9.19
N ILE A 64 6.68 0.12 -8.12
CA ILE A 64 5.46 0.92 -8.21
C ILE A 64 5.69 2.18 -9.05
N ARG A 65 6.87 2.80 -8.92
CA ARG A 65 7.25 3.99 -9.71
C ARG A 65 7.29 3.73 -11.21
N LYS A 66 7.58 2.50 -11.63
CA LYS A 66 7.65 2.14 -13.06
C LYS A 66 6.28 1.99 -13.71
N ILE A 67 5.26 1.62 -12.93
CA ILE A 67 3.89 1.39 -13.45
C ILE A 67 3.01 2.64 -13.36
N LEU A 68 3.37 3.61 -12.52
CA LEU A 68 2.61 4.84 -12.36
C LEU A 68 3.01 5.93 -13.38
N PRO A 69 2.10 6.86 -13.69
CA PRO A 69 2.42 8.02 -14.51
C PRO A 69 3.56 8.84 -13.88
N ARG A 70 4.48 9.36 -14.71
CA ARG A 70 5.63 10.16 -14.25
C ARG A 70 5.24 11.39 -13.42
N SER A 71 4.07 11.95 -13.70
CA SER A 71 3.51 13.13 -13.03
C SER A 71 2.99 12.87 -11.62
N LYS A 72 2.86 11.60 -11.21
CA LYS A 72 2.22 11.21 -9.95
C LYS A 72 3.28 10.82 -8.92
N SER A 73 3.33 11.45 -7.76
CA SER A 73 4.25 11.08 -6.66
C SER A 73 3.76 9.81 -5.95
N ILE A 74 4.68 9.12 -5.28
CA ILE A 74 4.37 8.02 -4.36
C ILE A 74 4.73 8.51 -2.97
N ALA A 75 3.76 8.49 -2.06
CA ALA A 75 3.97 8.77 -0.65
C ALA A 75 3.96 7.44 0.13
N PRO A 76 5.13 6.82 0.36
CA PRO A 76 5.21 5.61 1.17
C PRO A 76 5.03 5.93 2.66
N CYS A 77 4.27 5.09 3.34
CA CYS A 77 4.09 5.09 4.79
C CYS A 77 4.45 3.70 5.34
N LEU A 78 5.12 3.68 6.49
CA LEU A 78 5.42 2.46 7.21
C LEU A 78 4.26 2.07 8.10
N ALA A 79 3.91 0.80 8.10
CA ALA A 79 2.97 0.25 9.05
C ALA A 79 3.48 -1.09 9.55
N ASP A 80 3.03 -1.47 10.75
CA ASP A 80 3.34 -2.78 11.32
C ASP A 80 2.81 -3.89 10.39
N GLU A 81 3.60 -4.96 10.24
CA GLU A 81 3.20 -6.11 9.45
C GLU A 81 1.90 -6.74 9.99
N ILE A 82 1.76 -6.80 11.31
CA ILE A 82 0.58 -7.35 11.98
C ILE A 82 -0.65 -6.51 11.62
N ASP A 83 -0.54 -5.18 11.68
CA ASP A 83 -1.60 -4.25 11.30
C ASP A 83 -2.02 -4.43 9.83
N ILE A 84 -1.04 -4.59 8.93
CA ILE A 84 -1.30 -4.82 7.50
C ILE A 84 -2.05 -6.14 7.29
N GLU A 85 -1.62 -7.21 7.95
CA GLU A 85 -2.31 -8.50 7.90
C GLU A 85 -3.74 -8.40 8.40
N TRP A 86 -3.97 -7.70 9.52
CA TRP A 86 -5.33 -7.45 10.02
C TRP A 86 -6.20 -6.71 9.02
N VAL A 87 -5.67 -5.70 8.31
CA VAL A 87 -6.43 -4.99 7.27
C VAL A 87 -6.78 -5.91 6.11
N PHE A 88 -5.83 -6.74 5.64
CA PHE A 88 -6.12 -7.72 4.60
C PHE A 88 -7.17 -8.74 5.06
N MET A 89 -7.04 -9.30 6.27
CA MET A 89 -8.03 -10.24 6.82
C MET A 89 -9.43 -9.63 6.92
N ARG A 90 -9.54 -8.42 7.48
CA ARG A 90 -10.82 -7.69 7.56
C ARG A 90 -11.39 -7.39 6.18
N GLY A 91 -10.54 -6.99 5.25
CA GLY A 91 -10.91 -6.79 3.85
C GLY A 91 -11.48 -8.06 3.23
N TYR A 92 -10.73 -9.17 3.27
CA TYR A 92 -11.17 -10.46 2.72
C TYR A 92 -12.45 -10.98 3.38
N ASP A 93 -12.64 -10.77 4.69
CA ASP A 93 -13.86 -11.18 5.39
C ASP A 93 -15.10 -10.40 4.90
N LEU A 94 -14.95 -9.08 4.65
CA LEU A 94 -16.00 -8.27 4.02
C LEU A 94 -16.37 -8.76 2.61
N TYR A 95 -15.44 -9.36 1.86
CA TYR A 95 -15.70 -9.93 0.54
C TYR A 95 -16.25 -11.36 0.59
N ASN A 96 -15.90 -12.15 1.61
CA ASN A 96 -16.41 -13.52 1.77
C ASN A 96 -17.82 -13.57 2.39
N LEU A 97 -18.26 -12.54 3.12
CA LEU A 97 -19.57 -12.52 3.80
C LEU A 97 -20.77 -12.14 2.90
N ASN A 98 -20.57 -11.81 1.62
CA ASN A 98 -21.66 -11.44 0.70
C ASN A 98 -21.93 -12.46 -0.42
N HIS A 99 -21.40 -13.69 -0.34
CA HIS A 99 -21.88 -14.80 -1.18
C HIS A 99 -23.03 -15.54 -0.47
N SER A 100 -24.15 -14.84 -0.28
CA SER A 100 -25.45 -15.44 0.03
C SER A 100 -26.42 -15.05 -1.09
N HIS A 101 -26.51 -15.87 -2.14
CA HIS A 101 -27.59 -15.84 -3.10
C HIS A 101 -27.98 -17.25 -3.51
#